data_AF-A0A183VFC9-F1
#
_entry.id   AF-A0A183VFC9-F1
#
_cell.length_a   1.000
_cell.length_b   1.000
_cell.length_c   1.000
_cell.angle_alpha   90.00
_cell.angle_beta   90.00
_cell.angle_gamma   90.00
#
_symmetry.space_group_name_H-M   'P 1'
#
loop_
_entity.id
_entity.type
_entity.pdbx_description
1 polymer ?
#
loop_
_entity_poly.entity_id
_entity_poly.type
_entity_poly.pdbx_seq_one_letter_code
_entity_poly.pdbx_strand_id
1 'polypeptide(L)'
;MSSCESFFSFQLRNAAQTLLRLSTCCHQIKQLIATKFLGDFIALNEQLLNAAQTLLRLSTCCHQIKQLIATKFLGDFIALNEQLLNLNETVMKQHYEAFILHDICRSDLMYQFVSMMNPLSVARKKMASPRWFTMSLGRRMSEMVMEANGLANLTTALLHEGDANFENSKFVQLLADVISRRPQFLDQGDTRRALYHVNILKQFINLMQRHPAAAKIASWFAASVEAIAAVVPQTAAVCFTDKLLHPWEILFDRNGKMQLWEEGWNRRLDDSFQVLLFYVRGLSPATSMQPVCRMKKLFPLWLSMLGSALYASEQITDIGRSSACKLFTGDLSQLLKRILMDPIFDSDVQRVAFLSDYRLRQNEFEYQNEFVRFRSHEICAN
;
A
#
# COMPACT_ATOMS: atom_id res chain seq x y z
N MET A 1 28.18 39.94 -8.32
CA MET A 1 26.90 39.70 -9.03
C MET A 1 27.11 39.31 -10.50
N SER A 2 28.06 39.89 -11.24
CA SER A 2 28.30 39.59 -12.66
C SER A 2 28.72 38.15 -13.00
N SER A 3 29.44 37.44 -12.11
CA SER A 3 29.87 36.06 -12.35
C SER A 3 28.75 35.02 -12.24
N CYS A 4 27.70 35.33 -11.47
CA CYS A 4 26.55 34.44 -11.28
C CYS A 4 25.59 34.55 -12.47
N GLU A 5 25.40 35.75 -13.01
CA GLU A 5 24.58 36.00 -14.21
C GLU A 5 25.22 35.39 -15.47
N SER A 6 26.54 35.44 -15.61
CA SER A 6 27.24 34.79 -16.73
C SER A 6 27.11 33.26 -16.69
N PHE A 7 27.15 32.68 -15.49
CA PHE A 7 26.99 31.24 -15.30
C PHE A 7 25.57 30.77 -15.60
N PHE A 8 24.55 31.50 -15.12
CA PHE A 8 23.15 31.19 -15.37
C PHE A 8 22.78 31.36 -16.85
N SER A 9 23.28 32.42 -17.50
CA SER A 9 23.11 32.66 -18.93
C SER A 9 23.74 31.55 -19.78
N PHE A 10 24.93 31.07 -19.39
CA PHE A 10 25.59 29.96 -20.05
C PHE A 10 24.79 28.65 -19.93
N GLN A 11 24.30 28.32 -18.74
CA GLN A 11 23.45 27.13 -18.53
C GLN A 11 22.15 27.18 -19.37
N LEU A 12 21.50 28.34 -19.44
CA LEU A 12 20.28 28.53 -20.24
C LEU A 12 20.55 28.41 -21.75
N ARG A 13 21.65 28.97 -22.26
CA ARG A 13 22.02 28.81 -23.67
C ARG A 13 22.32 27.35 -24.02
N ASN A 14 23.04 26.66 -23.15
CA ASN A 14 23.33 25.23 -23.34
C ASN A 14 22.04 24.39 -23.33
N ALA A 15 21.13 24.69 -22.41
CA ALA A 15 19.82 24.06 -22.36
C ALA A 15 18.99 24.30 -23.63
N ALA A 16 18.94 25.55 -24.10
CA ALA A 16 18.21 25.92 -25.31
C ALA A 16 18.76 25.21 -26.56
N GLN A 17 20.09 25.17 -26.73
CA GLN A 17 20.73 24.41 -27.83
C GLN A 17 20.42 22.91 -27.74
N THR A 18 20.41 22.37 -26.52
CA THR A 18 20.13 20.95 -26.30
C THR A 18 18.65 20.62 -26.57
N LEU A 19 17.71 21.51 -26.23
CA LEU A 19 16.29 21.38 -26.60
C LEU A 19 16.07 21.45 -28.12
N LEU A 20 16.81 22.32 -28.82
CA LEU A 20 16.74 22.39 -30.28
C LEU A 20 17.14 21.04 -30.91
N ARG A 21 18.23 20.44 -30.44
CA ARG A 21 18.67 19.11 -30.89
C ARG A 21 17.62 18.03 -30.63
N LEU A 22 16.99 18.05 -29.45
CA LEU A 22 15.92 17.11 -29.12
C LEU A 22 14.74 17.25 -30.09
N SER A 23 14.35 18.49 -30.42
CA SER A 23 13.28 18.76 -31.40
C SER A 23 13.62 18.18 -32.78
N THR A 24 14.86 18.33 -33.25
CA THR A 24 15.33 17.77 -34.52
C THR A 24 15.26 16.24 -34.51
N CYS A 25 15.77 15.57 -33.47
CA CYS A 25 15.70 14.11 -33.36
C CYS A 25 14.25 13.61 -33.36
N CYS A 26 13.36 14.24 -32.59
CA CYS A 26 11.94 13.89 -32.56
C CYS A 26 11.27 14.02 -33.94
N HIS A 27 11.63 15.06 -34.71
CA HIS A 27 11.13 15.25 -36.07
C HIS A 27 11.59 14.12 -37.01
N GLN A 28 12.86 13.74 -36.93
CA GLN A 28 13.44 12.66 -37.74
C GLN A 28 12.83 11.30 -37.38
N ILE A 29 12.67 11.00 -36.09
CA ILE A 29 11.96 9.79 -35.61
C ILE A 29 10.56 9.72 -36.23
N LYS A 30 9.80 10.82 -36.21
CA LYS A 30 8.44 10.87 -36.78
C LYS A 30 8.43 10.57 -38.28
N GLN A 31 9.39 11.10 -39.03
CA GLN A 31 9.52 10.84 -40.46
C GLN A 31 9.89 9.38 -40.75
N LEU A 32 10.83 8.82 -39.98
CA LEU A 32 11.27 7.43 -40.11
C LEU A 32 10.16 6.45 -39.78
N ILE A 33 9.33 6.70 -38.76
CA ILE A 33 8.18 5.83 -38.45
C ILE A 33 7.13 5.83 -39.58
N ALA A 34 7.01 6.94 -40.31
CA ALA A 34 6.07 7.04 -41.44
C ALA A 34 6.54 6.28 -42.69
N THR A 35 7.83 5.94 -42.77
CA THR A 35 8.47 5.26 -43.91
C THR A 35 8.80 3.83 -43.47
N LYS A 36 8.20 2.80 -44.09
CA LYS A 36 8.22 1.42 -43.58
C LYS A 36 9.32 0.56 -44.21
N PHE A 37 10.61 0.88 -44.06
CA PHE A 37 11.72 0.06 -44.59
C PHE A 37 12.78 -0.35 -43.56
N LEU A 38 13.57 -1.38 -43.88
CA LEU A 38 14.59 -1.98 -42.99
C LEU A 38 15.76 -1.02 -42.67
N GLY A 39 16.15 -0.17 -43.63
CA GLY A 39 17.17 0.86 -43.42
C GLY A 39 16.73 1.95 -42.42
N ASP A 40 15.42 2.16 -42.28
CA ASP A 40 14.84 3.13 -41.36
C ASP A 40 15.00 2.67 -39.90
N PHE A 41 15.22 1.38 -39.64
CA PHE A 41 15.38 0.86 -38.28
C PHE A 41 16.72 1.24 -37.64
N ILE A 42 17.81 1.20 -38.42
CA ILE A 42 19.14 1.63 -37.94
C ILE A 42 19.11 3.15 -37.68
N ALA A 43 18.56 3.91 -38.63
CA ALA A 43 18.39 5.35 -38.48
C ALA A 43 17.48 5.70 -37.29
N LEU A 44 16.41 4.93 -37.07
CA LEU A 44 15.51 5.10 -35.93
C LEU A 44 16.25 4.87 -34.61
N ASN A 45 17.02 3.79 -34.50
CA ASN A 45 17.81 3.50 -33.30
C ASN A 45 18.82 4.62 -33.01
N GLU A 46 19.51 5.10 -34.04
CA GLU A 46 20.45 6.23 -33.91
C GLU A 46 19.75 7.49 -33.41
N GLN A 47 18.57 7.82 -33.94
CA GLN A 47 17.83 9.00 -33.49
C GLN A 47 17.24 8.85 -32.09
N LEU A 48 16.78 7.66 -31.71
CA LEU A 48 16.36 7.38 -30.33
C LEU A 48 17.54 7.54 -29.36
N LEU A 49 18.72 7.03 -29.72
CA LEU A 49 19.92 7.17 -28.92
C LEU A 49 20.34 8.64 -28.78
N ASN A 50 20.34 9.40 -29.89
CA ASN A 50 20.63 10.83 -29.87
C ASN A 50 19.64 11.61 -29.00
N ALA A 51 18.34 11.30 -29.09
CA ALA A 51 17.32 11.90 -28.22
C ALA A 51 17.58 11.58 -26.74
N ALA A 52 17.96 10.34 -26.42
CA ALA A 52 18.19 9.89 -25.04
C ALA A 52 19.43 10.57 -24.44
N GLN A 53 20.53 10.63 -25.20
CA GLN A 53 21.73 11.37 -24.82
C GLN A 53 21.44 12.87 -24.64
N THR A 54 20.56 13.43 -25.46
CA THR A 54 20.17 14.84 -25.38
C THR A 54 19.36 15.12 -24.12
N LEU A 55 18.39 14.27 -23.78
CA LEU A 55 17.65 14.37 -22.51
C LEU A 55 18.55 14.18 -21.29
N LEU A 56 19.50 13.24 -21.35
CA LEU A 56 20.50 13.07 -20.29
C LEU A 56 21.35 14.33 -20.12
N ARG A 57 21.86 14.90 -21.21
CA ARG A 57 22.62 16.16 -21.16
C ARG A 57 21.80 17.29 -20.53
N LEU A 58 20.53 17.43 -20.90
CA LEU A 58 19.63 18.40 -20.25
C LEU A 58 19.52 18.17 -18.74
N SER A 59 19.38 16.91 -18.30
CA SER A 59 19.30 16.59 -16.88
C SER A 59 20.57 16.94 -16.09
N THR A 60 21.72 17.02 -16.77
CA THR A 60 23.00 17.44 -16.18
C THR A 60 23.27 18.95 -16.25
N CYS A 61 22.46 19.72 -17.00
CA CYS A 61 22.70 21.15 -17.19
C CYS A 61 22.51 21.97 -15.91
N CYS A 62 21.36 21.83 -15.25
CA CYS A 62 21.07 22.48 -13.97
C CYS A 62 19.94 21.77 -13.21
N HIS A 63 19.82 22.07 -11.92
CA HIS A 63 18.84 21.43 -11.05
C HIS A 63 17.39 21.69 -11.48
N GLN A 64 17.06 22.91 -11.93
CA GLN A 64 15.71 23.23 -12.39
C GLN A 64 15.30 22.43 -13.63
N ILE A 65 16.22 22.23 -14.58
CA ILE A 65 15.95 21.43 -15.79
C ILE A 65 15.82 19.96 -15.41
N LYS A 66 16.68 19.46 -14.52
CA LYS A 66 16.57 18.10 -14.00
C LYS A 66 15.20 17.85 -13.36
N GLN A 67 14.73 18.78 -12.52
CA GLN A 67 13.38 18.74 -11.94
C GLN A 67 12.28 18.83 -13.01
N LEU A 68 12.45 19.65 -14.04
CA LEU A 68 11.50 19.74 -15.14
C LEU A 68 11.38 18.41 -15.90
N ILE A 69 12.50 17.71 -16.14
CA ILE A 69 12.50 16.39 -16.74
C ILE A 69 11.80 15.39 -15.83
N ALA A 70 12.17 15.37 -14.54
CA ALA A 70 11.58 14.48 -13.54
C ALA A 70 10.05 14.65 -13.38
N THR A 71 9.53 15.85 -13.58
CA THR A 71 8.11 16.16 -13.34
C THR A 71 7.25 16.17 -14.61
N LYS A 72 7.78 16.67 -15.74
CA LYS A 72 7.00 16.87 -16.97
C LYS A 72 7.34 15.90 -18.09
N PHE A 73 8.59 15.44 -18.16
CA PHE A 73 9.10 14.61 -19.26
C PHE A 73 9.52 13.21 -18.83
N LEU A 74 9.22 12.81 -17.59
CA LEU A 74 9.62 11.52 -17.04
C LEU A 74 9.05 10.34 -17.86
N GLY A 75 7.79 10.45 -18.28
CA GLY A 75 7.18 9.43 -19.14
C GLY A 75 7.89 9.30 -20.49
N ASP A 76 8.27 10.41 -21.12
CA ASP A 76 9.01 10.40 -22.40
C ASP A 76 10.41 9.82 -22.21
N PHE A 77 11.09 10.19 -21.11
CA PHE A 77 12.40 9.67 -20.77
C PHE A 77 12.36 8.15 -20.53
N ILE A 78 11.36 7.65 -19.81
CA ILE A 78 11.15 6.20 -19.60
C ILE A 78 10.87 5.52 -20.93
N ALA A 79 9.87 5.99 -21.69
CA ALA A 79 9.47 5.37 -22.94
C ALA A 79 10.63 5.24 -23.93
N LEU A 80 11.45 6.29 -24.03
CA LEU A 80 12.62 6.32 -24.89
C LEU A 80 13.67 5.28 -24.48
N ASN A 81 14.03 5.21 -23.20
CA ASN A 81 15.04 4.26 -22.73
C ASN A 81 14.53 2.81 -22.76
N GLU A 82 13.26 2.55 -22.45
CA GLU A 82 12.66 1.22 -22.59
C GLU A 82 12.61 0.77 -24.06
N GLN A 83 12.36 1.69 -25.00
CA GLN A 83 12.46 1.39 -26.43
C GLN A 83 13.87 0.99 -26.82
N LEU A 84 14.89 1.77 -26.43
CA LEU A 84 16.29 1.43 -26.69
C LEU A 84 16.67 0.06 -26.13
N LEU A 85 16.28 -0.24 -24.89
CA LEU A 85 16.53 -1.55 -24.28
C LEU A 85 15.83 -2.68 -25.02
N ASN A 86 14.59 -2.47 -25.49
CA ASN A 86 13.86 -3.44 -26.31
C ASN A 86 14.52 -3.67 -27.68
N LEU A 87 15.28 -2.68 -28.18
CA LEU A 87 16.11 -2.78 -29.39
C LEU A 87 17.50 -3.38 -29.14
N ASN A 88 17.80 -3.83 -27.91
CA ASN A 88 19.12 -4.26 -27.45
C ASN A 88 20.19 -3.16 -27.47
N GLU A 89 19.78 -1.88 -27.51
CA GLU A 89 20.68 -0.75 -27.37
C GLU A 89 20.88 -0.43 -25.87
N THR A 90 22.11 -0.57 -25.38
CA THR A 90 22.43 -0.54 -23.95
C THR A 90 23.31 0.62 -23.52
N VAL A 91 23.76 1.47 -24.46
CA VAL A 91 24.64 2.63 -24.19
C VAL A 91 24.05 3.53 -23.09
N MET A 92 22.73 3.72 -23.05
CA MET A 92 22.07 4.59 -22.07
C MET A 92 21.67 3.89 -20.77
N LYS A 93 21.81 2.55 -20.69
CA LYS A 93 21.24 1.73 -19.61
C LYS A 93 21.67 2.20 -18.23
N GLN A 94 22.98 2.35 -18.00
CA GLN A 94 23.50 2.71 -16.68
C GLN A 94 23.01 4.10 -16.23
N HIS A 95 22.97 5.07 -17.15
CA HIS A 95 22.46 6.42 -16.86
C HIS A 95 20.96 6.42 -16.57
N TYR A 96 20.20 5.63 -17.33
CA TYR A 96 18.77 5.47 -17.12
C TYR A 96 18.46 4.84 -15.76
N GLU A 97 19.14 3.75 -15.40
CA GLU A 97 18.97 3.10 -14.09
C GLU A 97 19.36 4.06 -12.96
N ALA A 98 20.50 4.77 -13.08
CA ALA A 98 20.92 5.74 -12.07
C ALA A 98 19.91 6.87 -11.88
N PHE A 99 19.36 7.41 -12.97
CA PHE A 99 18.35 8.46 -12.92
C PHE A 99 17.07 7.97 -12.23
N ILE A 100 16.54 6.82 -12.65
CA ILE A 100 15.36 6.21 -12.04
C ILE A 100 15.58 5.90 -10.55
N LEU A 101 16.78 5.44 -10.19
CA LEU A 101 17.09 4.97 -8.84
C LEU A 101 17.32 6.13 -7.85
N HIS A 102 17.99 7.19 -8.30
CA HIS A 102 18.52 8.23 -7.40
C HIS A 102 17.85 9.59 -7.54
N ASP A 103 17.26 9.89 -8.70
CA ASP A 103 16.83 11.26 -9.01
C ASP A 103 15.32 11.46 -8.95
N ILE A 104 14.55 10.37 -8.85
CA ILE A 104 13.09 10.38 -8.94
C ILE A 104 12.48 9.79 -7.67
N CYS A 105 11.44 10.44 -7.15
CA CYS A 105 10.66 9.89 -6.05
C CYS A 105 9.94 8.61 -6.51
N ARG A 106 9.95 7.58 -5.65
CA ARG A 106 9.42 6.26 -6.00
C ARG A 106 7.92 6.27 -6.30
N SER A 107 7.14 7.07 -5.57
CA SER A 107 5.72 7.25 -5.85
C SER A 107 5.47 7.86 -7.22
N ASP A 108 6.26 8.88 -7.61
CA ASP A 108 6.09 9.58 -8.88
C ASP A 108 6.44 8.67 -10.06
N LEU A 109 7.51 7.87 -9.90
CA LEU A 109 7.89 6.87 -10.88
C LEU A 109 6.82 5.80 -11.07
N MET A 110 6.29 5.25 -9.96
CA MET A 110 5.20 4.26 -10.02
C MET A 110 3.94 4.86 -10.66
N TYR A 111 3.62 6.13 -10.35
CA TYR A 111 2.51 6.84 -10.97
C TYR A 111 2.70 6.94 -12.49
N GLN A 112 3.89 7.35 -12.96
CA GLN A 112 4.17 7.40 -14.39
C GLN A 112 4.06 6.03 -15.05
N PHE A 113 4.57 4.97 -14.42
CA PHE A 113 4.41 3.61 -14.96
C PHE A 113 2.93 3.23 -15.08
N VAL A 114 2.09 3.47 -14.06
CA VAL A 114 0.64 3.21 -14.14
C VAL A 114 0.01 4.02 -15.28
N SER A 115 0.31 5.31 -15.38
CA SER A 115 -0.21 6.22 -16.42
C SER A 115 0.23 5.84 -17.84
N MET A 116 1.39 5.20 -17.99
CA MET A 116 1.90 4.73 -19.27
C MET A 116 1.37 3.33 -19.64
N MET A 117 1.13 2.47 -18.66
CA MET A 117 0.53 1.15 -18.89
C MET A 117 -0.97 1.24 -19.15
N ASN A 118 -1.65 2.19 -18.51
CA ASN A 118 -3.10 2.32 -18.54
C ASN A 118 -3.53 3.59 -19.30
N PRO A 119 -4.22 3.48 -20.45
CA PRO A 119 -4.69 4.64 -21.21
C PRO A 119 -5.87 5.39 -20.55
N LEU A 120 -6.32 4.96 -19.35
CA LEU A 120 -7.52 5.49 -18.68
C LEU A 120 -7.36 6.86 -18.00
N SER A 121 -6.22 7.55 -18.10
CA SER A 121 -6.20 8.97 -17.73
C SER A 121 -7.11 9.73 -18.70
N VAL A 122 -8.29 10.12 -18.24
CA VAL A 122 -9.34 10.83 -19.00
C VAL A 122 -8.80 12.05 -19.75
N ALA A 123 -7.69 12.62 -19.29
CA ALA A 123 -7.02 13.78 -19.87
C ALA A 123 -6.20 13.50 -21.15
N ARG A 124 -5.87 12.26 -21.49
CA ARG A 124 -5.00 11.96 -22.65
C ARG A 124 -5.60 10.83 -23.48
N LYS A 125 -6.12 11.16 -24.68
CA LYS A 125 -6.41 10.17 -25.75
C LYS A 125 -5.10 9.46 -26.15
N LYS A 126 -4.65 8.51 -25.35
CA LYS A 126 -3.43 7.73 -25.62
C LYS A 126 -3.83 6.44 -26.32
N MET A 127 -3.12 6.12 -27.41
CA MET A 127 -3.16 4.79 -28.02
C MET A 127 -2.78 3.75 -26.97
N ALA A 128 -3.38 2.56 -27.05
CA ALA A 128 -3.02 1.45 -26.17
C ALA A 128 -1.51 1.16 -26.30
N SER A 129 -0.83 1.09 -25.16
CA SER A 129 0.59 0.78 -25.11
C SER A 129 0.86 -0.63 -25.66
N PRO A 130 1.94 -0.83 -26.44
CA PRO A 130 2.31 -2.16 -26.92
C PRO A 130 2.53 -3.15 -25.77
N ARG A 131 2.15 -4.42 -25.97
CA ARG A 131 2.25 -5.46 -24.93
C ARG A 131 3.65 -5.56 -24.32
N TRP A 132 4.71 -5.52 -25.14
CA TRP A 132 6.09 -5.59 -24.66
C TRP A 132 6.42 -4.44 -23.69
N PHE A 133 5.91 -3.25 -23.97
CA PHE A 133 6.15 -2.05 -23.15
C PHE A 133 5.41 -2.16 -21.81
N THR A 134 4.14 -2.57 -21.84
CA THR A 134 3.36 -2.84 -20.63
C THR A 134 4.01 -3.92 -19.77
N MET A 135 4.55 -4.98 -20.38
CA MET A 135 5.27 -6.03 -19.64
C MET A 135 6.58 -5.53 -19.02
N SER A 136 7.34 -4.68 -19.73
CA SER A 136 8.60 -4.11 -19.20
C SER A 136 8.32 -3.22 -17.97
N LEU A 137 7.35 -2.30 -18.10
CA LEU A 137 6.95 -1.43 -17.00
C LEU A 137 6.34 -2.23 -15.83
N GLY A 138 5.53 -3.25 -16.12
CA GLY A 138 4.94 -4.14 -15.12
C GLY A 138 6.00 -4.92 -14.33
N ARG A 139 7.08 -5.36 -15.00
CA ARG A 139 8.23 -5.97 -14.34
C ARG A 139 8.90 -4.99 -13.39
N ARG A 140 9.26 -3.79 -13.85
CA ARG A 140 9.90 -2.76 -13.01
C ARG A 140 9.02 -2.38 -11.82
N MET A 141 7.71 -2.22 -12.03
CA MET A 141 6.77 -1.92 -10.95
C MET A 141 6.72 -3.05 -9.92
N SER A 142 6.71 -4.31 -10.36
CA SER A 142 6.74 -5.46 -9.47
C SER A 142 8.03 -5.52 -8.64
N GLU A 143 9.18 -5.22 -9.26
CA GLU A 143 10.48 -5.11 -8.56
C GLU A 143 10.41 -4.03 -7.46
N MET A 144 9.87 -2.84 -7.78
CA MET A 144 9.70 -1.75 -6.81
C MET A 144 8.69 -2.08 -5.69
N VAL A 145 7.59 -2.77 -5.99
CA VAL A 145 6.62 -3.21 -4.97
C VAL A 145 7.26 -4.17 -3.97
N MET A 146 8.22 -4.98 -4.42
CA MET A 146 8.94 -5.92 -3.56
C MET A 146 9.99 -5.25 -2.66
N GLU A 147 10.40 -4.02 -2.95
CA GLU A 147 11.32 -3.28 -2.10
C GLU A 147 10.66 -2.85 -0.78
N ALA A 148 11.47 -2.44 0.20
CA ALA A 148 10.97 -1.88 1.44
C ALA A 148 10.14 -0.61 1.16
N ASN A 149 8.91 -0.56 1.68
CA ASN A 149 7.92 0.50 1.44
C ASN A 149 7.37 0.56 0.00
N GLY A 150 7.58 -0.47 -0.82
CA GLY A 150 7.04 -0.56 -2.18
C GLY A 150 5.53 -0.36 -2.26
N LEU A 151 4.75 -0.99 -1.37
CA LEU A 151 3.30 -0.78 -1.30
C LEU A 151 2.92 0.64 -0.86
N ALA A 152 3.69 1.28 0.04
CA ALA A 152 3.41 2.66 0.45
C ALA A 152 3.63 3.65 -0.69
N ASN A 153 4.69 3.45 -1.47
CA ASN A 153 4.94 4.22 -2.69
C ASN A 153 3.84 3.99 -3.73
N LEU A 154 3.41 2.74 -3.92
CA LEU A 154 2.31 2.39 -4.82
C LEU A 154 0.99 3.03 -4.36
N THR A 155 0.68 2.99 -3.06
CA THR A 155 -0.49 3.67 -2.49
C THR A 155 -0.46 5.15 -2.82
N THR A 156 0.65 5.82 -2.55
CA THR A 156 0.79 7.27 -2.81
C THR A 156 0.64 7.56 -4.32
N ALA A 157 1.21 6.71 -5.18
CA ALA A 157 1.08 6.83 -6.62
C ALA A 157 -0.37 6.71 -7.09
N LEU A 158 -1.11 5.72 -6.59
CA LEU A 158 -2.50 5.47 -6.98
C LEU A 158 -3.48 6.53 -6.46
N LEU A 159 -3.14 7.19 -5.36
CA LEU A 159 -3.92 8.30 -4.79
C LEU A 159 -3.68 9.63 -5.50
N HIS A 160 -2.69 9.73 -6.39
CA HIS A 160 -2.38 10.98 -7.11
C HIS A 160 -3.55 11.43 -8.02
N GLU A 161 -4.38 10.51 -8.51
CA GLU A 161 -5.58 10.82 -9.31
C GLU A 161 -6.86 10.92 -8.47
N GLY A 162 -6.74 10.87 -7.13
CA GLY A 162 -7.83 10.93 -6.18
C GLY A 162 -8.19 9.58 -5.55
N ASP A 163 -9.04 9.64 -4.52
CA ASP A 163 -9.40 8.47 -3.69
C ASP A 163 -10.42 7.53 -4.36
N ALA A 164 -11.12 8.01 -5.40
CA ALA A 164 -12.25 7.32 -6.04
C ALA A 164 -11.91 5.93 -6.59
N ASN A 165 -10.64 5.67 -6.90
CA ASN A 165 -10.18 4.36 -7.34
C ASN A 165 -10.42 3.28 -6.27
N PHE A 166 -10.23 3.60 -4.99
CA PHE A 166 -10.37 2.63 -3.89
C PHE A 166 -11.82 2.44 -3.41
N GLU A 167 -12.74 3.29 -3.87
CA GLU A 167 -14.18 3.11 -3.72
C GLU A 167 -14.74 2.14 -4.77
N ASN A 168 -14.03 1.96 -5.90
CA ASN A 168 -14.42 1.04 -6.96
C ASN A 168 -14.03 -0.40 -6.59
N SER A 169 -15.03 -1.20 -6.19
CA SER A 169 -14.83 -2.60 -5.79
C SER A 169 -14.18 -3.47 -6.88
N LYS A 170 -14.48 -3.24 -8.17
CA LYS A 170 -13.88 -3.98 -9.28
C LYS A 170 -12.39 -3.67 -9.41
N PHE A 171 -12.02 -2.39 -9.29
CA PHE A 171 -10.61 -1.98 -9.29
C PHE A 171 -9.86 -2.58 -8.10
N VAL A 172 -10.44 -2.48 -6.91
CA VAL A 172 -9.88 -3.04 -5.67
C VAL A 172 -9.61 -4.53 -5.79
N GLN A 173 -10.56 -5.31 -6.29
CA GLN A 173 -10.40 -6.75 -6.47
C GLN A 173 -9.35 -7.10 -7.53
N LEU A 174 -9.34 -6.40 -8.67
CA LEU A 174 -8.31 -6.59 -9.69
C LEU A 174 -6.90 -6.30 -9.14
N LEU A 175 -6.75 -5.24 -8.35
CA LEU A 175 -5.47 -4.90 -7.75
C LEU A 175 -5.06 -5.92 -6.68
N ALA A 176 -5.99 -6.41 -5.86
CA ALA A 176 -5.75 -7.49 -4.90
C ALA A 176 -5.30 -8.78 -5.60
N ASP A 177 -5.94 -9.16 -6.70
CA ASP A 177 -5.58 -10.32 -7.53
C ASP A 177 -4.20 -10.19 -8.17
N VAL A 178 -3.82 -8.99 -8.60
CA VAL A 178 -2.49 -8.75 -9.16
C VAL A 178 -1.43 -8.89 -8.07
N ILE A 179 -1.65 -8.28 -6.89
CA ILE A 179 -0.71 -8.33 -5.77
C ILE A 179 -0.58 -9.73 -5.17
N SER A 180 -1.65 -10.52 -5.16
CA SER A 180 -1.63 -11.89 -4.64
C SER A 180 -0.85 -12.87 -5.54
N ARG A 181 -0.64 -12.53 -6.82
CA ARG A 181 0.16 -13.33 -7.76
C ARG A 181 1.64 -13.01 -7.63
N ARG A 182 2.47 -14.05 -7.67
CA ARG A 182 3.93 -13.88 -7.69
C ARG A 182 4.38 -13.36 -9.06
N PRO A 183 5.33 -12.41 -9.11
CA PRO A 183 5.91 -11.97 -10.37
C PRO A 183 6.57 -13.13 -11.14
N GLN A 184 6.33 -13.20 -12.45
CA GLN A 184 6.76 -14.33 -13.28
C GLN A 184 8.28 -14.41 -13.47
N PHE A 185 8.99 -13.28 -13.36
CA PHE A 185 10.44 -13.23 -13.50
C PHE A 185 11.21 -13.78 -12.30
N LEU A 186 10.52 -14.13 -11.21
CA LEU A 186 11.16 -14.77 -10.06
C LEU A 186 11.30 -16.25 -10.35
N ASP A 187 12.50 -16.70 -10.67
CA ASP A 187 12.77 -18.12 -10.96
C ASP A 187 12.62 -19.02 -9.73
N GLN A 188 12.52 -20.34 -9.94
CA GLN A 188 12.30 -21.30 -8.84
C GLN A 188 13.41 -21.29 -7.77
N GLY A 189 14.64 -20.90 -8.13
CA GLY A 189 15.77 -20.76 -7.20
C GLY A 189 15.87 -19.39 -6.51
N ASP A 190 15.01 -18.42 -6.85
CA ASP A 190 15.07 -17.08 -6.26
C ASP A 190 14.46 -17.08 -4.85
N THR A 191 15.28 -16.78 -3.84
CA THR A 191 14.84 -16.67 -2.44
C THR A 191 13.71 -15.67 -2.25
N ARG A 192 13.65 -14.62 -3.08
CA ARG A 192 12.58 -13.61 -3.07
C ARG A 192 11.24 -14.20 -3.47
N ARG A 193 11.22 -15.25 -4.29
CA ARG A 193 9.99 -15.96 -4.70
C ARG A 193 9.27 -16.57 -3.50
N ALA A 194 10.03 -17.22 -2.62
CA ALA A 194 9.50 -17.83 -1.40
C ALA A 194 8.99 -16.78 -0.40
N LEU A 195 9.68 -15.65 -0.33
CA LEU A 195 9.38 -14.57 0.62
C LEU A 195 8.39 -13.52 0.11
N TYR A 196 7.96 -13.61 -1.16
CA TYR A 196 7.11 -12.59 -1.78
C TYR A 196 5.87 -12.27 -0.95
N HIS A 197 5.04 -13.26 -0.65
CA HIS A 197 3.79 -13.07 0.10
C HIS A 197 4.04 -12.60 1.54
N VAL A 198 5.11 -13.11 2.18
CA VAL A 198 5.54 -12.65 3.51
C VAL A 198 5.86 -11.16 3.49
N ASN A 199 6.60 -10.71 2.47
CA ASN A 199 6.97 -9.31 2.31
C ASN A 199 5.75 -8.42 2.07
N ILE A 200 4.85 -8.81 1.16
CA ILE A 200 3.63 -8.07 0.85
C ILE A 200 2.74 -7.91 2.10
N LEU A 201 2.50 -8.99 2.85
CA LEU A 201 1.69 -8.92 4.07
C LEU A 201 2.34 -8.02 5.14
N LYS A 202 3.66 -8.12 5.34
CA LYS A 202 4.38 -7.23 6.27
C LYS A 202 4.28 -5.77 5.87
N GLN A 203 4.42 -5.48 4.57
CA GLN A 203 4.29 -4.12 4.05
C GLN A 203 2.86 -3.58 4.26
N PHE A 204 1.83 -4.37 4.00
CA PHE A 204 0.45 -3.96 4.26
C PHE A 204 0.17 -3.69 5.74
N ILE A 205 0.65 -4.53 6.66
CA ILE A 205 0.52 -4.28 8.11
C ILE A 205 1.18 -2.94 8.47
N ASN A 206 2.41 -2.71 8.00
CA ASN A 206 3.13 -1.46 8.24
C ASN A 206 2.40 -0.25 7.63
N LEU A 207 1.86 -0.41 6.42
CA LEU A 207 1.05 0.59 5.73
C LEU A 207 -0.19 0.98 6.55
N MET A 208 -0.91 -0.01 7.09
CA MET A 208 -2.10 0.23 7.91
C MET A 208 -1.79 0.90 9.25
N GLN A 209 -0.58 0.69 9.77
CA GLN A 209 -0.12 1.31 11.01
C GLN A 209 0.33 2.76 10.83
N ARG A 210 0.91 3.10 9.68
CA ARG A 210 1.68 4.36 9.54
C ARG A 210 1.25 5.28 8.41
N HIS A 211 0.56 4.77 7.40
CA HIS A 211 0.28 5.57 6.20
C HIS A 211 -0.92 6.51 6.44
N PRO A 212 -0.84 7.81 6.12
CA PRO A 212 -1.91 8.77 6.37
C PRO A 212 -3.22 8.42 5.63
N ALA A 213 -3.13 7.70 4.52
CA ALA A 213 -4.28 7.23 3.75
C ALA A 213 -4.78 5.83 4.13
N ALA A 214 -4.33 5.23 5.25
CA ALA A 214 -4.67 3.85 5.62
C ALA A 214 -6.18 3.57 5.59
N ALA A 215 -7.00 4.49 6.11
CA ALA A 215 -8.46 4.40 6.10
C ALA A 215 -9.04 4.30 4.67
N LYS A 216 -8.47 5.04 3.72
CA LYS A 216 -8.96 5.12 2.34
C LYS A 216 -8.69 3.85 1.54
N ILE A 217 -7.64 3.12 1.90
CA ILE A 217 -7.22 1.91 1.20
C ILE A 217 -7.55 0.63 1.97
N ALA A 218 -8.32 0.74 3.05
CA ALA A 218 -8.70 -0.40 3.90
C ALA A 218 -9.36 -1.52 3.08
N SER A 219 -10.19 -1.16 2.09
CA SER A 219 -10.84 -2.12 1.17
C SER A 219 -9.82 -2.93 0.35
N TRP A 220 -8.81 -2.27 -0.20
CA TRP A 220 -7.72 -2.92 -0.93
C TRP A 220 -6.84 -3.79 -0.04
N PHE A 221 -6.53 -3.31 1.17
CA PHE A 221 -5.83 -4.11 2.16
C PHE A 221 -6.58 -5.40 2.49
N ALA A 222 -7.86 -5.31 2.87
CA ALA A 222 -8.67 -6.46 3.23
C ALA A 222 -8.81 -7.46 2.07
N ALA A 223 -9.12 -6.97 0.86
CA ALA A 223 -9.21 -7.80 -0.34
C ALA A 223 -7.89 -8.52 -0.65
N SER A 224 -6.75 -7.84 -0.48
CA SER A 224 -5.42 -8.44 -0.72
C SER A 224 -5.08 -9.52 0.31
N VAL A 225 -5.44 -9.34 1.57
CA VAL A 225 -5.26 -10.37 2.61
C VAL A 225 -6.06 -11.63 2.26
N GLU A 226 -7.33 -11.49 1.86
CA GLU A 226 -8.16 -12.62 1.43
C GLU A 226 -7.60 -13.31 0.19
N ALA A 227 -7.22 -12.54 -0.83
CA ALA A 227 -6.66 -13.08 -2.06
C ALA A 227 -5.34 -13.85 -1.81
N ILE A 228 -4.49 -13.35 -0.89
CA ILE A 228 -3.27 -14.04 -0.49
C ILE A 228 -3.59 -15.30 0.32
N ALA A 229 -4.55 -15.24 1.25
CA ALA A 229 -4.95 -16.40 2.06
C ALA A 229 -5.52 -17.53 1.19
N ALA A 230 -6.22 -17.21 0.11
CA ALA A 230 -6.71 -18.20 -0.86
C ALA A 230 -5.57 -18.93 -1.60
N VAL A 231 -4.41 -18.30 -1.80
CA VAL A 231 -3.27 -18.87 -2.53
C VAL A 231 -2.23 -19.52 -1.61
N VAL A 232 -1.97 -18.92 -0.45
CA VAL A 232 -0.97 -19.35 0.54
C VAL A 232 -1.51 -19.24 1.98
N PRO A 233 -2.46 -20.11 2.37
CA PRO A 233 -3.18 -19.98 3.64
C PRO A 233 -2.27 -20.04 4.86
N GLN A 234 -1.25 -20.90 4.87
CA GLN A 234 -0.30 -20.97 5.99
C GLN A 234 0.49 -19.66 6.16
N THR A 235 0.92 -19.04 5.05
CA THR A 235 1.65 -17.77 5.09
C THR A 235 0.78 -16.65 5.64
N ALA A 236 -0.49 -16.59 5.21
CA ALA A 236 -1.45 -15.62 5.75
C ALA A 236 -1.72 -15.87 7.23
N ALA A 237 -1.89 -17.13 7.65
CA ALA A 237 -2.09 -17.48 9.06
C ALA A 237 -0.92 -16.98 9.93
N VAL A 238 0.33 -17.20 9.52
CA VAL A 238 1.50 -16.81 10.33
C VAL A 238 1.78 -15.30 10.23
N CYS A 239 1.76 -14.73 9.03
CA CYS A 239 2.21 -13.35 8.83
C CYS A 239 1.14 -12.30 9.13
N PHE A 240 -0.13 -12.68 9.07
CA PHE A 240 -1.27 -11.80 9.34
C PHE A 240 -1.99 -12.23 10.62
N THR A 241 -2.59 -13.42 10.64
CA THR A 241 -3.45 -13.85 11.77
C THR A 241 -2.68 -13.96 13.09
N ASP A 242 -1.57 -14.70 13.14
CA ASP A 242 -0.73 -14.83 14.35
C ASP A 242 -0.15 -13.47 14.76
N LYS A 243 0.35 -12.71 13.77
CA LYS A 243 0.96 -11.42 14.03
C LYS A 243 0.00 -10.44 14.73
N LEU A 244 -1.27 -10.47 14.37
CA LEU A 244 -2.29 -9.60 14.93
C LEU A 244 -2.93 -10.19 16.19
N LEU A 245 -3.27 -11.49 16.21
CA LEU A 245 -4.07 -12.07 17.30
C LEU A 245 -3.26 -12.63 18.46
N HIS A 246 -2.02 -13.06 18.25
CA HIS A 246 -1.22 -13.67 19.31
C HIS A 246 -1.00 -12.76 20.54
N PRO A 247 -0.78 -11.43 20.40
CA PRO A 247 -0.72 -10.52 21.54
C PRO A 247 -2.00 -10.55 22.40
N TRP A 248 -3.16 -10.69 21.78
CA TRP A 248 -4.45 -10.78 22.45
C TRP A 248 -4.67 -12.14 23.13
N GLU A 249 -4.20 -13.22 22.52
CA GLU A 249 -4.26 -14.56 23.11
C GLU A 249 -3.39 -14.65 24.35
N ILE A 250 -2.18 -14.07 24.32
CA ILE A 250 -1.34 -13.97 25.52
C ILE A 250 -2.06 -13.20 26.63
N LEU A 251 -2.76 -12.11 26.29
CA LEU A 251 -3.54 -11.34 27.25
C LEU A 251 -4.73 -12.16 27.81
N PHE A 252 -5.42 -12.88 26.93
CA PHE A 252 -6.55 -13.74 27.28
C PHE A 252 -6.15 -14.87 28.22
N ASP A 253 -5.01 -15.54 27.97
CA ASP A 253 -4.52 -16.64 28.80
C ASP A 253 -4.04 -16.18 30.18
N ARG A 254 -3.62 -14.91 30.31
CA ARG A 254 -3.18 -14.31 31.58
C ARG A 254 -4.34 -13.83 32.48
N ASN A 255 -5.54 -13.70 31.92
CA ASN A 255 -6.71 -13.12 32.58
C ASN A 255 -7.34 -13.93 33.72
N GLY A 256 -6.66 -14.96 34.23
CA GLY A 256 -7.02 -15.56 35.51
C GLY A 256 -6.67 -14.68 36.73
N LYS A 257 -5.80 -13.65 36.59
CA LYS A 257 -5.24 -12.92 37.75
C LYS A 257 -4.87 -11.44 37.56
N MET A 258 -4.85 -10.88 36.35
CA MET A 258 -4.34 -9.52 36.10
C MET A 258 -5.47 -8.51 35.89
N GLN A 259 -5.28 -7.30 36.45
CA GLN A 259 -6.01 -6.12 35.98
C GLN A 259 -5.52 -5.80 34.57
N LEU A 260 -6.36 -6.06 33.57
CA LEU A 260 -6.11 -5.87 32.13
C LEU A 260 -5.41 -4.56 31.76
N TRP A 261 -5.62 -3.53 32.59
CA TRP A 261 -5.30 -2.14 32.31
C TRP A 261 -3.99 -1.64 32.95
N GLU A 262 -3.53 -2.22 34.07
CA GLU A 262 -2.32 -1.72 34.78
C GLU A 262 -1.02 -2.30 34.18
N GLU A 263 -1.03 -3.51 33.64
CA GLU A 263 0.19 -4.20 33.16
C GLU A 263 0.03 -4.93 31.82
N GLY A 264 -1.19 -4.97 31.24
CA GLY A 264 -1.52 -5.77 30.06
C GLY A 264 -1.45 -5.02 28.72
N TRP A 265 -1.89 -3.75 28.70
CA TRP A 265 -1.97 -2.95 27.47
C TRP A 265 -0.58 -2.46 27.03
N ASN A 266 -0.31 -2.53 25.72
CA ASN A 266 0.97 -2.09 25.17
C ASN A 266 0.85 -1.71 23.69
N ARG A 267 1.88 -1.05 23.16
CA ARG A 267 1.94 -0.61 21.76
C ARG A 267 1.67 -1.73 20.74
N ARG A 268 2.00 -2.99 21.03
CA ARG A 268 1.72 -4.10 20.10
C ARG A 268 0.23 -4.41 20.02
N LEU A 269 -0.52 -4.21 21.11
CA LEU A 269 -1.98 -4.32 21.12
C LEU A 269 -2.61 -3.14 20.37
N ASP A 270 -2.12 -1.92 20.55
CA ASP A 270 -2.56 -0.75 19.76
C ASP A 270 -2.36 -0.97 18.25
N ASP A 271 -1.13 -1.32 17.87
CA ASP A 271 -0.72 -1.59 16.49
C ASP A 271 -1.53 -2.76 15.89
N SER A 272 -1.90 -3.75 16.70
CA SER A 272 -2.74 -4.86 16.28
C SER A 272 -4.20 -4.43 16.11
N PHE A 273 -4.75 -3.71 17.10
CA PHE A 273 -6.13 -3.24 17.09
C PHE A 273 -6.41 -2.38 15.87
N GLN A 274 -5.55 -1.40 15.61
CA GLN A 274 -5.65 -0.51 14.45
C GLN A 274 -5.72 -1.29 13.12
N VAL A 275 -4.85 -2.29 12.95
CA VAL A 275 -4.82 -3.09 11.71
C VAL A 275 -6.06 -3.98 11.60
N LEU A 276 -6.50 -4.60 12.70
CA LEU A 276 -7.73 -5.40 12.73
C LEU A 276 -8.96 -4.55 12.39
N LEU A 277 -9.03 -3.31 12.89
CA LEU A 277 -10.12 -2.39 12.55
C LEU A 277 -10.13 -2.04 11.06
N PHE A 278 -8.98 -1.72 10.46
CA PHE A 278 -8.92 -1.47 9.02
C PHE A 278 -9.29 -2.70 8.21
N TYR A 279 -8.83 -3.89 8.61
CA TYR A 279 -9.20 -5.15 7.95
C TYR A 279 -10.72 -5.37 7.99
N VAL A 280 -11.34 -5.26 9.17
CA VAL A 280 -12.78 -5.45 9.38
C VAL A 280 -13.61 -4.42 8.62
N ARG A 281 -13.17 -3.16 8.59
CA ARG A 281 -13.84 -2.06 7.87
C ARG A 281 -13.74 -2.21 6.35
N GLY A 282 -12.60 -2.68 5.86
CA GLY A 282 -12.33 -2.85 4.45
C GLY A 282 -12.99 -4.09 3.83
N LEU A 283 -13.26 -5.11 4.65
CA LEU A 283 -13.81 -6.36 4.17
C LEU A 283 -15.31 -6.24 3.88
N SER A 284 -15.74 -6.75 2.72
CA SER A 284 -17.16 -6.84 2.38
C SER A 284 -17.93 -7.61 3.45
N PRO A 285 -19.11 -7.15 3.91
CA PRO A 285 -19.91 -7.85 4.91
C PRO A 285 -20.25 -9.31 4.56
N ALA A 286 -20.37 -9.59 3.26
CA ALA A 286 -20.69 -10.92 2.73
C ALA A 286 -19.50 -11.90 2.74
N THR A 287 -18.28 -11.42 2.97
CA THR A 287 -17.08 -12.26 3.02
C THR A 287 -16.81 -12.67 4.46
N SER A 288 -16.52 -13.95 4.69
CA SER A 288 -16.08 -14.43 6.02
C SER A 288 -14.63 -14.05 6.26
N MET A 289 -14.33 -13.56 7.45
CA MET A 289 -12.99 -13.14 7.84
C MET A 289 -12.08 -14.36 8.06
N GLN A 290 -10.90 -14.40 7.43
CA GLN A 290 -9.89 -15.44 7.71
C GLN A 290 -9.64 -15.69 9.21
N PRO A 291 -9.42 -14.65 10.06
CA PRO A 291 -9.17 -14.85 11.49
C PRO A 291 -10.41 -15.17 12.34
N VAL A 292 -11.64 -15.28 11.78
CA VAL A 292 -12.89 -15.25 12.56
C VAL A 292 -12.95 -16.29 13.68
N CYS A 293 -12.47 -17.52 13.44
CA CYS A 293 -12.51 -18.57 14.45
C CYS A 293 -11.68 -18.23 15.70
N ARG A 294 -10.55 -17.52 15.54
CA ARG A 294 -9.73 -17.06 16.66
C ARG A 294 -10.29 -15.79 17.29
N MET A 295 -10.81 -14.88 16.47
CA MET A 295 -11.51 -13.68 16.96
C MET A 295 -12.71 -14.03 17.83
N LYS A 296 -13.45 -15.11 17.51
CA LYS A 296 -14.53 -15.64 18.36
C LYS A 296 -14.04 -16.05 19.75
N LYS A 297 -12.84 -16.64 19.85
CA LYS A 297 -12.26 -17.00 21.16
C LYS A 297 -11.89 -15.77 21.99
N LEU A 298 -11.44 -14.70 21.33
CA LEU A 298 -11.09 -13.42 21.96
C LEU A 298 -12.29 -12.50 22.19
N PHE A 299 -13.47 -12.83 21.66
CA PHE A 299 -14.68 -12.03 21.78
C PHE A 299 -15.02 -11.64 23.24
N PRO A 300 -14.93 -12.53 24.25
CA PRO A 300 -15.24 -12.17 25.64
C PRO A 300 -14.29 -11.12 26.22
N LEU A 301 -13.01 -11.19 25.87
CA LEU A 301 -12.01 -10.22 26.28
C LEU A 301 -12.39 -8.82 25.79
N TRP A 302 -12.64 -8.71 24.48
CA TRP A 302 -13.01 -7.46 23.86
C TRP A 302 -14.38 -6.93 24.34
N LEU A 303 -15.34 -7.82 24.63
CA LEU A 303 -16.62 -7.43 25.20
C LEU A 303 -16.47 -6.88 26.63
N SER A 304 -15.66 -7.55 27.47
CA SER A 304 -15.35 -7.08 28.82
C SER A 304 -14.64 -5.73 28.81
N MET A 305 -13.71 -5.54 27.86
CA MET A 305 -13.04 -4.26 27.65
C MET A 305 -14.02 -3.15 27.24
N LEU A 306 -14.96 -3.44 26.34
CA LEU A 306 -15.99 -2.49 25.94
C LEU A 306 -16.84 -2.06 27.12
N GLY A 307 -17.30 -3.01 27.94
CA GLY A 307 -18.09 -2.71 29.14
C GLY A 307 -17.33 -1.83 30.14
N SER A 308 -16.05 -2.16 30.38
CA SER A 308 -15.18 -1.38 31.27
C SER A 308 -14.96 0.05 30.75
N ALA A 309 -14.72 0.20 29.44
CA ALA A 309 -14.52 1.50 28.81
C ALA A 309 -15.79 2.36 28.78
N LEU A 310 -16.96 1.76 28.58
CA LEU A 310 -18.25 2.46 28.65
C LEU A 310 -18.51 2.99 30.06
N TYR A 311 -18.30 2.15 31.08
CA TYR A 311 -18.42 2.58 32.49
C TYR A 311 -17.43 3.69 32.84
N ALA A 312 -16.18 3.57 32.41
CA ALA A 312 -15.18 4.62 32.60
C ALA A 312 -15.59 5.93 31.91
N SER A 313 -16.12 5.87 30.69
CA SER A 313 -16.53 7.05 29.92
C SER A 313 -17.59 7.90 30.61
N GLU A 314 -18.44 7.32 31.46
CA GLU A 314 -19.43 8.05 32.27
C GLU A 314 -18.78 8.89 33.38
N GLN A 315 -17.56 8.54 33.78
CA GLN A 315 -16.81 9.20 34.86
C GLN A 315 -15.78 10.23 34.36
N ILE A 316 -15.52 10.28 33.05
CA ILE A 316 -14.55 11.20 32.46
C ILE A 316 -15.13 12.61 32.36
N THR A 317 -14.52 13.56 33.06
CA THR A 317 -14.85 14.99 32.98
C THR A 317 -14.01 15.77 31.96
N ASP A 318 -12.84 15.24 31.58
CA ASP A 318 -11.95 15.85 30.59
C ASP A 318 -12.46 15.63 29.15
N ILE A 319 -12.59 16.71 28.38
CA ILE A 319 -13.17 16.69 27.02
C ILE A 319 -12.30 15.86 26.06
N GLY A 320 -10.97 16.02 26.13
CA GLY A 320 -10.03 15.32 25.26
C GLY A 320 -10.09 13.81 25.48
N ARG A 321 -10.05 13.38 26.73
CA ARG A 321 -10.13 11.96 27.11
C ARG A 321 -11.51 11.36 26.87
N SER A 322 -12.58 12.14 27.07
CA SER A 322 -13.92 11.71 26.71
C SER A 322 -14.02 11.41 25.21
N SER A 323 -13.43 12.26 24.36
CA SER A 323 -13.42 12.03 22.91
C SER A 323 -12.63 10.77 22.51
N ALA A 324 -11.46 10.55 23.11
CA ALA A 324 -10.63 9.38 22.83
C ALA A 324 -11.32 8.07 23.28
N CYS A 325 -11.95 8.09 24.46
CA CYS A 325 -12.71 6.94 24.98
C CYS A 325 -13.95 6.63 24.11
N LYS A 326 -14.63 7.65 23.56
CA LYS A 326 -15.73 7.46 22.61
C LYS A 326 -15.25 6.85 21.29
N LEU A 327 -14.11 7.29 20.77
CA LEU A 327 -13.51 6.69 19.57
C LEU A 327 -13.16 5.22 19.81
N PHE A 328 -12.48 4.91 20.91
CA PHE A 328 -12.13 3.54 21.28
C PHE A 328 -13.35 2.63 21.44
N THR A 329 -14.37 3.06 22.18
CA THR A 329 -15.60 2.27 22.37
C THR A 329 -16.38 2.09 21.06
N GLY A 330 -16.41 3.11 20.19
CA GLY A 330 -16.99 3.02 18.85
C GLY A 330 -16.26 1.99 17.97
N ASP A 331 -14.93 2.04 17.96
CA ASP A 331 -14.09 1.12 17.20
C ASP A 331 -14.24 -0.34 17.69
N LEU A 332 -14.21 -0.54 19.01
CA LEU A 332 -14.36 -1.86 19.62
C LEU A 332 -15.76 -2.44 19.41
N SER A 333 -16.80 -1.61 19.51
CA SER A 333 -18.17 -1.98 19.17
C SER A 333 -18.29 -2.42 17.71
N GLN A 334 -17.65 -1.71 16.78
CA GLN A 334 -17.64 -2.08 15.37
C GLN A 334 -16.94 -3.43 15.13
N LEU A 335 -15.81 -3.69 15.79
CA LEU A 335 -15.10 -4.96 15.74
C LEU A 335 -16.01 -6.12 16.20
N LEU A 336 -16.62 -5.98 17.38
CA LEU A 336 -17.52 -6.99 17.95
C LEU A 336 -18.74 -7.23 17.05
N LYS A 337 -19.36 -6.15 16.54
CA LYS A 337 -20.49 -6.24 15.61
C LYS A 337 -20.09 -6.99 14.34
N ARG A 338 -18.91 -6.72 13.77
CA ARG A 338 -18.46 -7.45 12.58
C ARG A 338 -18.32 -8.95 12.84
N ILE A 339 -17.76 -9.35 13.98
CA ILE A 339 -17.61 -10.76 14.34
C ILE A 339 -18.98 -11.44 14.39
N LEU A 340 -19.98 -10.83 15.05
CA LEU A 340 -21.34 -11.38 15.13
C LEU A 340 -22.04 -11.47 13.77
N MET A 341 -21.77 -10.51 12.89
CA MET A 341 -22.32 -10.44 11.53
C MET A 341 -21.49 -11.23 10.51
N ASP A 342 -20.47 -11.97 10.94
CA ASP A 342 -19.70 -12.80 10.02
C ASP A 342 -20.57 -13.93 9.43
N PRO A 343 -20.44 -14.25 8.14
CA PRO A 343 -21.16 -15.34 7.48
C PRO A 343 -20.99 -16.71 8.15
N ILE A 344 -19.98 -16.92 9.00
CA ILE A 344 -19.86 -18.15 9.81
C ILE A 344 -21.07 -18.39 10.74
N PHE A 345 -21.85 -17.36 11.04
CA PHE A 345 -23.12 -17.47 11.74
C PHE A 345 -24.27 -17.49 10.74
N ASP A 346 -24.76 -18.69 10.43
CA ASP A 346 -25.79 -18.94 9.40
C ASP A 346 -27.19 -18.40 9.79
N SER A 347 -27.41 -18.09 11.08
CA SER A 347 -28.70 -17.60 11.58
C SER A 347 -28.57 -16.77 12.85
N ASP A 348 -29.60 -15.97 13.13
CA ASP A 348 -29.72 -15.25 14.41
C ASP A 348 -29.75 -16.20 15.61
N VAL A 349 -30.28 -17.41 15.45
CA VAL A 349 -30.28 -18.44 16.51
C VAL A 349 -28.86 -18.82 16.89
N GLN A 350 -27.96 -19.01 15.92
CA GLN A 350 -26.56 -19.31 16.21
C GLN A 350 -25.85 -18.13 16.88
N ARG A 351 -26.18 -16.88 16.51
CA ARG A 351 -25.63 -15.67 17.16
C ARG A 351 -26.08 -15.56 18.60
N VAL A 352 -27.37 -15.79 18.87
CA VAL A 352 -27.94 -15.78 20.22
C VAL A 352 -27.37 -16.91 21.05
N ALA A 353 -27.23 -18.12 20.49
CA ALA A 353 -26.62 -19.24 21.18
C ALA A 353 -25.16 -18.96 21.56
N PHE A 354 -24.38 -18.39 20.63
CA PHE A 354 -23.02 -17.92 20.90
C PHE A 354 -22.97 -16.92 22.05
N LEU A 355 -23.80 -15.87 22.03
CA LEU A 355 -23.89 -14.88 23.11
C LEU A 355 -24.36 -15.48 24.45
N SER A 356 -25.28 -16.44 24.41
CA SER A 356 -25.85 -17.08 25.61
C SER A 356 -24.87 -18.04 26.28
N ASP A 357 -24.09 -18.79 25.49
CA ASP A 357 -23.02 -19.66 25.98
C ASP A 357 -21.97 -18.83 26.75
N TYR A 358 -21.70 -17.58 26.33
CA TYR A 358 -20.86 -16.67 27.11
C TYR A 358 -21.48 -16.22 28.43
N ARG A 359 -22.78 -15.90 28.44
CA ARG A 359 -23.47 -15.46 29.66
C ARG A 359 -23.45 -16.56 30.74
N LEU A 360 -23.57 -17.82 30.32
CA LEU A 360 -23.47 -18.98 31.21
C LEU A 360 -22.04 -19.16 31.75
N ARG A 361 -21.01 -19.02 30.90
CA ARG A 361 -19.61 -19.09 31.33
C ARG A 361 -19.15 -17.89 32.17
N GLN A 362 -19.77 -16.72 32.00
CA GLN A 362 -19.53 -15.55 32.86
C GLN A 362 -20.11 -15.73 34.26
N ASN A 363 -21.28 -16.37 34.42
CA ASN A 363 -21.82 -16.68 35.74
C ASN A 363 -20.92 -17.65 36.54
N GLU A 364 -20.13 -18.48 35.86
CA GLU A 364 -19.08 -19.29 36.50
C GLU A 364 -17.81 -18.48 36.84
N PHE A 365 -17.51 -17.41 36.08
CA PHE A 365 -16.39 -16.50 36.30
C PHE A 365 -16.68 -15.38 37.33
N GLU A 366 -17.93 -14.93 37.45
CA GLU A 366 -18.37 -13.93 38.45
C GLU A 366 -18.29 -14.48 39.87
N TYR A 367 -18.34 -15.81 40.05
CA TYR A 367 -18.03 -16.46 41.33
C TYR A 367 -16.54 -16.37 41.72
N GLN A 368 -15.66 -15.87 40.85
CA GLN A 368 -14.23 -15.65 41.14
C GLN A 368 -13.79 -14.19 41.08
N ASN A 369 -14.60 -13.25 40.58
CA ASN A 369 -14.19 -11.85 40.34
C ASN A 369 -15.15 -10.82 40.96
N GLU A 370 -15.38 -10.91 42.27
CA GLU A 370 -16.07 -9.88 43.08
C GLU A 370 -15.29 -8.54 43.22
N PHE A 371 -14.24 -8.31 42.41
CA PHE A 371 -13.25 -7.23 42.62
C PHE A 371 -13.28 -6.09 41.59
N VAL A 372 -14.37 -5.90 40.84
CA VAL A 372 -14.53 -4.74 39.91
C VAL A 372 -14.87 -3.42 40.66
N ARG A 373 -14.86 -3.43 42.00
CA ARG A 373 -15.20 -2.24 42.82
C ARG A 373 -14.08 -1.22 43.04
N PHE A 374 -12.85 -1.47 42.60
CA PHE A 374 -11.73 -0.58 42.90
C PHE A 374 -10.98 -0.14 41.63
N ARG A 375 -10.98 1.18 41.43
CA ARG A 375 -10.09 1.98 40.54
C ARG A 375 -10.52 2.20 39.09
N SER A 376 -11.56 3.02 38.95
CA SER A 376 -11.88 3.81 37.74
C SER A 376 -11.15 5.18 37.70
N HIS A 377 -10.09 5.39 38.49
CA HIS A 377 -9.49 6.72 38.68
C HIS A 377 -8.20 7.01 37.89
N GLU A 378 -7.59 6.05 37.19
CA GLU A 378 -6.31 6.27 36.47
C GLU A 378 -6.44 6.39 34.94
N ILE A 379 -7.64 6.14 34.39
CA ILE A 379 -7.93 6.22 32.95
C ILE A 379 -7.77 7.64 32.38
N CYS A 380 -7.63 8.64 33.26
CA CYS A 380 -7.42 10.02 32.89
C CYS A 380 -6.14 10.61 33.49
N ALA A 381 -5.00 9.93 33.36
CA ALA A 381 -3.72 10.52 33.78
C ALA A 381 -2.61 10.52 32.71
N ASN A 382 -2.66 9.66 31.69
CA ASN A 382 -1.61 9.56 30.65
C ASN A 382 -2.08 9.95 29.25
#